data_AF-A0AAD8JEL3-F1
#
_entry.id   AF-A0AAD8JEL3-F1
#
_cell.length_a   1.000
_cell.length_b   1.000
_cell.length_c   1.000
_cell.angle_alpha   90.00
_cell.angle_beta   90.00
_cell.angle_gamma   90.00
#
_symmetry.space_group_name_H-M   'P 1'
#
loop_
_entity.id
_entity.type
_entity.pdbx_description
1 polymer ?
#
loop_
_entity_poly.entity_id
_entity_poly.type
_entity_poly.pdbx_seq_one_letter_code
_entity_poly.pdbx_strand_id
1 'polypeptide(L)'
;MHTKFWKVRCNGRKNEEGSGNLELEQGIPLPRLAPPANLSMRHTGRLTIRPCPPEEEPLATFEVGAAVDAWWRDGWWEGFVYTMESLSCNDNYYVFLPGPGKFLTVHRKDLRASRDWVDDTWVPIMSHPDILSFVFSYLDNSHNSPTR
;
A
#
# COMPACT_ATOMS: atom_id res chain seq x y z
N MET A 1 0.35 -6.59 35.78
CA MET A 1 1.20 -6.16 34.65
C MET A 1 0.40 -5.15 33.84
N HIS A 2 0.81 -3.88 33.78
CA HIS A 2 0.08 -2.85 33.03
C HIS A 2 0.57 -2.85 31.58
N THR A 3 -0.26 -3.32 30.65
CA THR A 3 0.00 -3.19 29.21
C THR A 3 -0.14 -1.71 28.84
N LYS A 4 0.94 -1.09 28.37
CA LYS A 4 0.91 0.26 27.81
C LYS A 4 0.37 0.19 26.38
N PHE A 5 -0.65 0.99 26.10
CA PHE A 5 -1.23 1.14 24.77
C PHE A 5 -0.99 2.56 24.27
N TRP A 6 -0.80 2.69 22.96
CA TRP A 6 -0.85 3.99 22.30
C TRP A 6 -2.27 4.23 21.79
N LYS A 7 -2.73 5.46 21.93
CA LYS A 7 -3.98 5.92 21.34
C LYS A 7 -3.65 6.53 19.98
N VAL A 8 -4.17 5.97 18.90
CA VAL A 8 -3.91 6.48 17.54
C VAL A 8 -5.21 6.89 16.89
N ARG A 9 -5.15 8.00 16.13
CA ARG A 9 -6.26 8.54 15.35
C ARG A 9 -6.03 8.22 13.88
N CYS A 10 -6.98 7.53 13.26
CA CYS A 10 -6.97 7.26 11.82
C CYS A 10 -7.82 8.32 11.10
N ASN A 11 -7.23 9.08 10.18
CA ASN A 11 -7.94 10.16 9.46
C ASN A 11 -8.75 9.68 8.24
N GLY A 12 -8.79 8.37 7.95
CA GLY A 12 -9.23 7.83 6.65
C GLY A 12 -10.71 7.46 6.50
N ARG A 13 -11.44 7.19 7.59
CA ARG A 13 -12.83 6.70 7.50
C ARG A 13 -13.84 7.84 7.52
N LYS A 14 -14.65 7.96 6.46
CA LYS A 14 -15.88 8.76 6.46
C LYS A 14 -17.09 7.83 6.62
N ASN A 15 -18.08 8.25 7.40
CA ASN A 15 -19.38 7.57 7.47
C ASN A 15 -20.05 7.53 6.09
N GLU A 16 -20.81 6.47 5.80
CA GLU A 16 -21.76 6.41 4.68
C GLU A 16 -22.91 7.42 4.83
N GLU A 17 -22.98 8.14 5.95
CA GLU A 17 -23.98 9.17 6.23
C GLU A 17 -23.28 10.51 6.52
N GLY A 18 -23.01 11.26 5.45
CA GLY A 18 -23.10 12.73 5.31
C GLY A 18 -22.37 13.71 6.25
N SER A 19 -22.05 13.41 7.51
CA SER A 19 -21.54 14.42 8.44
C SER A 19 -20.84 13.79 9.65
N GLY A 20 -19.53 13.56 9.51
CA GLY A 20 -18.65 13.25 10.63
C GLY A 20 -17.48 12.37 10.21
N ASN A 21 -16.25 12.79 10.52
CA ASN A 21 -15.11 11.90 10.48
C ASN A 21 -15.34 10.82 11.54
N LEU A 22 -15.26 9.54 11.18
CA LEU A 22 -15.35 8.46 12.17
C LEU A 22 -14.07 8.45 12.99
N GLU A 23 -14.16 8.99 14.20
CA GLU A 23 -13.08 8.99 15.18
C GLU A 23 -13.00 7.62 15.83
N LEU A 24 -12.25 6.71 15.20
CA LEU A 24 -12.02 5.39 15.76
C LEU A 24 -10.77 5.43 16.65
N GLU A 25 -10.97 5.51 17.97
CA GLU A 25 -9.90 5.40 18.95
C GLU A 25 -9.61 3.92 19.23
N GLN A 26 -8.57 3.36 18.58
CA GLN A 26 -8.11 2.01 18.89
C GLN A 26 -6.91 2.07 19.83
N GLY A 27 -6.94 1.28 20.91
CA GLY A 27 -5.75 0.98 21.69
C GLY A 27 -4.86 0.04 20.89
N ILE A 28 -3.75 0.53 20.34
CA ILE A 28 -2.78 -0.34 19.65
C ILE A 28 -1.69 -0.79 20.62
N PRO A 29 -1.21 -2.05 20.51
CA PRO A 29 -0.05 -2.51 21.26
C PRO A 29 1.17 -1.62 20.97
N LEU A 30 2.19 -1.69 21.84
CA LEU A 30 3.50 -1.10 21.56
C LEU A 30 3.99 -1.47 20.14
N PRO A 31 4.73 -0.59 19.44
CA PRO A 31 5.29 -0.88 18.13
C PRO A 31 5.96 -2.25 18.13
N ARG A 32 5.56 -3.12 17.20
CA ARG A 32 6.16 -4.44 17.00
C ARG A 32 6.87 -4.47 15.66
N LEU A 33 7.79 -5.40 15.51
CA LEU A 33 8.34 -5.72 14.20
C LEU A 33 7.22 -6.22 13.30
N ALA A 34 7.11 -5.65 12.11
CA ALA A 34 6.18 -6.14 11.11
C ALA A 34 6.64 -7.52 10.63
N PRO A 35 5.72 -8.45 10.37
CA PRO A 35 6.08 -9.72 9.78
C PRO A 35 6.69 -9.52 8.39
N PRO A 36 7.50 -10.48 7.91
CA PRO A 36 7.97 -10.50 6.53
C PRO A 36 6.79 -10.37 5.56
N ALA A 37 6.92 -9.52 4.55
CA ALA A 37 5.90 -9.41 3.50
C ALA A 37 6.05 -10.57 2.51
N ASN A 38 4.93 -11.05 1.96
CA ASN A 38 4.87 -12.19 1.04
C ASN A 38 5.76 -12.03 -0.21
N LEU A 39 6.10 -10.80 -0.57
CA LEU A 39 6.91 -10.47 -1.73
C LEU A 39 8.37 -10.18 -1.41
N SER A 40 8.79 -10.28 -0.15
CA SER A 40 10.18 -10.07 0.32
C SER A 40 10.83 -8.71 -0.01
N MET A 41 10.10 -7.77 -0.58
CA MET A 41 10.63 -6.46 -0.96
C MET A 41 10.71 -5.46 0.19
N ARG A 42 9.87 -5.69 1.20
CA ARG A 42 9.80 -4.80 2.35
C ARG A 42 11.00 -5.04 3.23
N HIS A 43 11.53 -3.96 3.78
CA HIS A 43 12.72 -4.00 4.62
C HIS A 43 12.44 -4.80 5.90
N THR A 44 13.37 -5.68 6.24
CA THR A 44 13.40 -6.32 7.55
C THR A 44 13.57 -5.27 8.64
N GLY A 45 13.00 -5.50 9.82
CA GLY A 45 13.17 -4.56 10.95
C GLY A 45 12.14 -3.41 10.98
N ARG A 46 11.29 -3.26 9.95
CA ARG A 46 10.27 -2.22 9.93
C ARG A 46 9.24 -2.40 11.05
N LEU A 47 8.75 -1.28 11.58
CA LEU A 47 7.77 -1.28 12.67
C LEU A 47 6.32 -1.28 12.15
N THR A 48 5.40 -1.87 12.93
CA THR A 48 3.95 -1.85 12.65
C THR A 48 3.31 -0.49 12.86
N ILE A 49 3.97 0.41 13.59
CA ILE A 49 3.58 1.80 13.81
C ILE A 49 4.72 2.67 13.28
N ARG A 50 4.37 3.69 12.50
CA ARG A 50 5.32 4.62 11.88
C ARG A 50 4.74 6.03 11.85
N PRO A 51 5.59 7.08 11.76
CA PRO A 51 5.13 8.44 11.51
C PRO A 51 4.31 8.55 10.21
N CYS A 52 3.76 9.74 9.95
CA CYS A 52 3.26 10.05 8.62
C CYS A 52 4.45 10.15 7.65
N PRO A 53 4.42 9.49 6.47
CA PRO A 53 5.48 9.67 5.49
C PRO A 53 5.55 11.13 5.02
N PRO A 54 6.74 11.59 4.61
CA PRO A 54 6.89 12.90 4.01
C PRO A 54 6.02 13.00 2.76
N GLU A 55 5.52 14.20 2.49
CA GLU A 55 4.79 14.49 1.27
C GLU A 55 5.73 14.29 0.06
N GLU A 56 5.20 13.68 -1.00
CA GLU A 56 5.98 13.47 -2.22
C GLU A 56 5.83 14.63 -3.18
N GLU A 57 6.89 14.88 -3.94
CA GLU A 57 6.85 15.87 -5.01
C GLU A 57 5.74 15.52 -6.02
N PRO A 58 4.84 16.46 -6.36
CA PRO A 58 3.68 16.21 -7.22
C PRO A 58 4.01 15.68 -8.61
N LEU A 59 5.25 15.88 -9.07
CA LEU A 59 5.69 15.63 -10.44
C LEU A 59 6.30 14.24 -10.67
N ALA A 60 6.45 13.41 -9.64
CA ALA A 60 7.02 12.08 -9.84
C ALA A 60 6.06 11.18 -10.64
N THR A 61 6.49 10.71 -11.81
CA THR A 61 5.80 9.67 -12.58
C THR A 61 6.24 8.29 -12.10
N PHE A 62 5.33 7.32 -12.11
CA PHE A 62 5.66 5.94 -11.72
C PHE A 62 5.86 5.05 -12.95
N GLU A 63 6.94 4.28 -12.97
CA GLU A 63 7.20 3.31 -14.03
C GLU A 63 6.60 1.94 -13.73
N VAL A 64 6.46 1.08 -14.74
CA VAL A 64 6.10 -0.33 -14.52
C VAL A 64 7.14 -0.96 -13.58
N GLY A 65 6.66 -1.65 -12.55
CA GLY A 65 7.48 -2.20 -11.48
C GLY A 65 7.68 -1.26 -10.29
N ALA A 66 7.32 0.02 -10.39
CA ALA A 66 7.42 0.94 -9.25
C ALA A 66 6.57 0.45 -8.07
N ALA A 67 7.18 0.38 -6.89
CA ALA A 67 6.50 0.08 -5.65
C ALA A 67 5.74 1.32 -5.15
N VAL A 68 4.43 1.18 -4.96
CA VAL A 68 3.53 2.26 -4.58
C VAL A 68 2.68 1.86 -3.38
N ASP A 69 2.26 2.83 -2.59
CA ASP A 69 1.10 2.68 -1.73
C ASP A 69 -0.10 3.34 -2.44
N ALA A 70 -1.19 2.59 -2.62
CA ALA A 70 -2.42 3.06 -3.24
C ALA A 70 -3.52 3.30 -2.20
N TRP A 71 -4.21 4.44 -2.30
CA TRP A 71 -5.36 4.73 -1.48
C TRP A 71 -6.57 3.90 -1.94
N TRP A 72 -6.99 2.95 -1.12
CA TRP A 72 -8.11 2.06 -1.41
C TRP A 72 -8.84 1.65 -0.12
N ARG A 73 -10.18 1.72 -0.11
CA ARG A 73 -11.01 1.38 1.06
C ARG A 73 -10.52 2.06 2.36
N ASP A 74 -10.39 3.38 2.32
CA ASP A 74 -10.02 4.22 3.47
C ASP A 74 -8.64 3.93 4.10
N GLY A 75 -7.72 3.39 3.30
CA GLY A 75 -6.36 3.11 3.74
C GLY A 75 -5.35 3.08 2.60
N TRP A 76 -4.07 3.11 2.98
CA TRP A 76 -2.94 2.96 2.05
C TRP A 76 -2.55 1.48 1.95
N TRP A 77 -2.62 0.93 0.74
CA TRP A 77 -2.31 -0.48 0.44
C TRP A 77 -1.05 -0.60 -0.41
N GLU A 78 -0.21 -1.56 -0.07
CA GLU A 78 0.96 -1.92 -0.87
C GLU A 78 0.57 -2.43 -2.26
N GLY A 79 1.24 -1.91 -3.28
CA GLY A 79 1.11 -2.41 -4.62
C GLY A 79 2.22 -2.01 -5.56
N PHE A 80 1.98 -2.30 -6.84
CA PHE A 80 2.90 -2.01 -7.93
C PHE A 80 2.19 -1.53 -9.16
N VAL A 81 2.83 -0.63 -9.89
CA VAL A 81 2.42 -0.35 -11.26
C VAL A 81 2.76 -1.57 -12.13
N TYR A 82 1.76 -2.19 -12.75
CA TYR A 82 1.97 -3.38 -13.59
C TYR A 82 1.77 -3.12 -15.08
N THR A 83 1.20 -1.98 -15.47
CA THR A 83 1.15 -1.56 -16.87
C THR A 83 1.06 -0.04 -16.96
N MET A 84 1.54 0.47 -18.08
CA MET A 84 1.49 1.87 -18.45
C MET A 84 0.44 2.16 -19.52
N GLU A 85 -0.45 1.21 -19.86
CA GLU A 85 -1.41 1.35 -20.98
C GLU A 85 -2.19 2.67 -20.94
N SER A 86 -1.62 3.67 -21.61
CA SER A 86 -2.19 5.00 -21.75
C SER A 86 -3.16 4.93 -22.91
N LEU A 87 -4.36 4.44 -22.64
CA LEU A 87 -5.45 4.54 -23.63
C LEU A 87 -6.25 5.84 -23.51
N SER A 88 -5.95 6.70 -22.54
CA SER A 88 -6.46 8.07 -22.54
C SER A 88 -5.80 8.92 -21.47
N CYS A 89 -5.31 10.11 -21.85
CA CYS A 89 -5.24 11.45 -21.21
C CYS A 89 -5.65 11.69 -19.73
N ASN A 90 -5.76 10.68 -18.87
CA ASN A 90 -6.13 10.76 -17.48
C ASN A 90 -4.96 10.21 -16.68
N ASP A 91 -4.48 10.96 -15.69
CA ASP A 91 -3.34 10.64 -14.79
C ASP A 91 -3.57 9.38 -13.93
N ASN A 92 -4.00 8.28 -14.54
CA ASN A 92 -4.35 7.02 -13.91
C ASN A 92 -3.24 6.00 -14.12
N TYR A 93 -3.03 5.17 -13.11
CA TYR A 93 -2.07 4.08 -13.11
C TYR A 93 -2.78 2.77 -12.83
N TYR A 94 -2.25 1.69 -13.40
CA TYR A 94 -2.74 0.34 -13.17
C TYR A 94 -1.90 -0.31 -12.09
N VAL A 95 -2.51 -0.54 -10.92
CA VAL A 95 -1.84 -1.01 -9.72
C VAL A 95 -2.31 -2.41 -9.33
N PHE A 96 -1.36 -3.31 -9.08
CA PHE A 96 -1.63 -4.61 -8.49
C PHE A 96 -1.35 -4.56 -6.99
N LEU A 97 -2.33 -4.97 -6.18
CA LEU A 97 -2.26 -5.12 -4.73
C LEU A 97 -2.13 -6.61 -4.38
N PRO A 98 -0.93 -7.11 -4.06
CA PRO A 98 -0.67 -8.54 -3.87
C PRO A 98 -1.36 -9.12 -2.63
N GLY A 99 -1.41 -8.36 -1.54
CA GLY A 99 -2.05 -8.77 -0.29
C GLY A 99 -3.51 -9.18 -0.48
N PRO A 100 -4.36 -8.31 -1.05
CA PRO A 100 -5.75 -8.65 -1.35
C PRO A 100 -5.95 -9.32 -2.73
N GLY A 101 -4.91 -9.47 -3.55
CA GLY A 101 -5.02 -10.06 -4.89
C GLY A 101 -5.86 -9.21 -5.86
N LYS A 102 -5.71 -7.89 -5.83
CA LYS A 102 -6.57 -6.95 -6.57
C LYS A 102 -5.81 -6.14 -7.60
N PHE A 103 -6.40 -5.98 -8.78
CA PHE A 103 -5.94 -5.06 -9.82
C PHE A 103 -6.85 -3.84 -9.82
N LEU A 104 -6.26 -2.65 -9.75
CA LEU A 104 -6.96 -1.38 -9.63
C LEU A 104 -6.47 -0.40 -10.70
N THR A 105 -7.36 0.51 -11.10
CA THR A 105 -6.99 1.75 -11.78
C THR A 105 -7.09 2.88 -10.77
N VAL A 106 -5.98 3.56 -10.51
CA VAL A 106 -5.85 4.53 -9.41
C VAL A 106 -5.33 5.85 -9.97
N HIS A 107 -5.94 6.97 -9.59
CA HIS A 107 -5.49 8.29 -10.01
C HIS A 107 -4.16 8.65 -9.32
N ARG A 108 -3.30 9.43 -9.97
CA ARG A 108 -1.97 9.83 -9.47
C ARG A 108 -1.99 10.43 -8.06
N LYS A 109 -3.03 11.22 -7.76
CA LYS A 109 -3.25 11.85 -6.44
C LYS A 109 -3.50 10.83 -5.31
N ASP A 110 -3.98 9.65 -5.67
CA ASP A 110 -4.32 8.56 -4.76
C ASP A 110 -3.18 7.52 -4.70
N LEU A 111 -1.99 7.91 -5.16
CA LEU A 111 -0.75 7.14 -5.14
C LEU A 111 0.39 7.91 -4.50
N ARG A 112 1.25 7.17 -3.82
CA ARG A 112 2.57 7.61 -3.36
C ARG A 112 3.59 6.49 -3.54
N ALA A 113 4.88 6.80 -3.65
CA ALA A 113 5.94 5.80 -3.62
C ALA A 113 5.92 5.07 -2.27
N SER A 114 6.09 3.74 -2.33
CA SER A 114 6.10 2.95 -1.11
C SER A 114 7.42 3.14 -0.37
N ARG A 115 7.32 3.32 0.94
CA ARG A 115 8.46 3.48 1.85
C ARG A 115 8.22 2.66 3.11
N ASP A 116 9.31 2.18 3.72
CA ASP A 116 9.29 1.58 5.05
C ASP A 116 9.93 2.52 6.07
N TRP A 117 9.48 2.42 7.32
CA TRP A 117 10.09 3.12 8.45
C TRP A 117 11.00 2.14 9.18
N VAL A 118 12.30 2.37 9.09
CA VAL A 118 13.36 1.50 9.61
C VAL A 118 14.40 2.40 10.27
N ASP A 119 14.82 2.05 11.49
CA ASP A 119 15.84 2.80 12.24
C ASP A 119 15.64 4.32 12.22
N ASP A 120 14.41 4.72 12.56
CA ASP A 120 13.95 6.11 12.60
C ASP A 120 14.10 6.91 11.29
N THR A 121 14.12 6.21 10.15
CA THR A 121 14.26 6.81 8.83
C THR A 121 13.27 6.21 7.82
N TRP A 122 12.81 7.03 6.86
CA TRP A 122 12.02 6.57 5.72
C TRP A 122 12.92 6.03 4.61
N VAL A 123 12.81 4.73 4.34
CA VAL A 123 13.59 4.03 3.31
C VAL A 123 12.70 3.71 2.11
N PRO A 124 13.07 4.10 0.87
CA PRO A 124 12.29 3.80 -0.33
C PRO A 124 12.29 2.30 -0.62
N ILE A 125 11.14 1.77 -1.03
CA ILE A 125 11.05 0.39 -1.54
C ILE A 125 11.45 0.40 -3.01
N MET A 126 12.39 -0.47 -3.37
CA MET A 126 12.89 -0.56 -4.74
C MET A 126 11.79 -1.07 -5.69
N SER A 127 11.90 -0.65 -6.95
CA SER A 127 11.07 -1.20 -8.02
C SER A 127 11.32 -2.69 -8.18
N HIS A 128 10.29 -3.41 -8.59
CA HIS A 128 10.36 -4.83 -8.91
C HIS A 128 10.34 -4.98 -10.44
N PRO A 129 11.51 -5.04 -11.10
CA PRO A 129 11.58 -5.06 -12.57
C PRO A 129 10.82 -6.24 -13.18
N ASP A 130 10.81 -7.39 -12.50
CA ASP A 130 10.11 -8.60 -12.95
C ASP A 130 8.63 -8.67 -12.49
N ILE A 131 8.01 -7.52 -12.20
CA ILE A 131 6.63 -7.48 -11.66
C ILE A 131 5.64 -8.16 -12.61
N LEU A 132 5.85 -8.06 -13.92
CA LEU A 132 4.97 -8.66 -14.92
C LEU A 132 4.96 -10.17 -14.79
N SER A 133 6.12 -10.80 -14.61
CA SER A 133 6.23 -12.24 -14.37
C SER A 133 5.49 -12.66 -13.10
N PHE A 134 5.60 -11.87 -12.04
CA PHE A 134 4.84 -12.12 -10.81
C PHE A 134 3.32 -12.01 -11.04
N VAL A 135 2.86 -10.95 -11.72
CA VAL A 135 1.46 -10.74 -12.06
C VAL A 135 0.91 -11.87 -12.93
N PHE A 136 1.63 -12.26 -13.99
CA PHE A 136 1.21 -13.37 -14.85
C PHE A 136 1.12 -14.68 -14.07
N SER A 137 2.11 -14.99 -13.23
CA SER A 137 2.05 -16.17 -12.37
C SER A 137 0.84 -16.16 -11.42
N TYR A 138 0.46 -14.99 -10.92
CA TYR A 138 -0.71 -14.84 -10.07
C TYR A 138 -2.01 -15.11 -10.85
N LEU A 139 -2.11 -14.57 -12.07
CA LEU A 139 -3.25 -14.76 -12.96
C LEU A 139 -3.38 -16.23 -13.38
N ASP A 140 -2.30 -16.87 -13.79
CA ASP A 140 -2.30 -18.29 -14.21
C ASP A 140 -2.75 -19.22 -13.08
N ASN A 141 -2.28 -18.96 -11.84
CA ASN A 141 -2.68 -19.74 -10.68
C ASN A 141 -4.16 -19.51 -10.29
N SER A 142 -4.70 -18.31 -10.54
CA SER A 142 -6.11 -18.01 -10.28
C SER A 142 -7.07 -18.77 -11.21
N HIS A 143 -6.64 -19.07 -12.44
CA HIS A 143 -7.40 -19.87 -13.40
C HIS A 143 -7.41 -21.39 -13.11
N ASN A 144 -6.49 -21.86 -12.26
CA ASN A 144 -6.38 -23.28 -11.87
C ASN A 144 -7.02 -23.62 -10.51
N SER A 145 -7.77 -22.70 -9.91
CA SER A 145 -8.53 -22.99 -8.68
C SER A 145 -9.86 -23.66 -9.05
N PRO A 146 -10.10 -24.94 -8.68
CA PRO A 146 -11.40 -25.55 -8.90
C PRO A 146 -12.44 -24.79 -8.07
N THR A 147 -13.49 -24.32 -8.73
CA THR A 147 -14.67 -23.73 -8.11
C THR A 147 -15.15 -24.68 -7.00
N ARG A 148 -15.08 -24.20 -5.76
CA ARG A 148 -15.64 -24.91 -4.59
C ARG A 148 -17.05 -24.43 -4.32
#